data_AF-A0A7V9JW81-F1
#
_entry.id   AF-A0A7V9JW81-F1
#
_cell.length_a   1.000
_cell.length_b   1.000
_cell.length_c   1.000
_cell.angle_alpha   90.00
_cell.angle_beta   90.00
_cell.angle_gamma   90.00
#
_symmetry.space_group_name_H-M   'P 1'
#
loop_
_entity.id
_entity.type
_entity.pdbx_description
1 polymer ?
#
loop_
_entity_poly.entity_id
_entity_poly.type
_entity_poly.pdbx_seq_one_letter_code
_entity_poly.pdbx_strand_id
1 'polypeptide(L)'
;MPTAKVRNLENKEIGEVTLSDAVFGVELNESLIHAAVRNYLANRRQGTSATKTRGNVSGSGRKLWKQKGTGRARIASIRSPLWKGGGTVHGPQPRDWSYKMPKKMRRGALRSALSERLREGNLIIIDEFIIDNPKTKGFINILSTLELADNKKQTKTLIVDSLDNANLVLASRNVKKTKITNGYGLNIYDLIYHEKLLISKAALEELNHLLDPQREKGGAESEAIEEMPAEEKPKAKKETKPKAKKEETKVEATPTKKSKKETAKAEKTSLAKAKNQENEEAAE
;
A
#
# COMPACT_ATOMS: atom_id res chain seq x y z
N MET A 1 -20.40 -21.06 -19.85
CA MET A 1 -19.06 -20.63 -19.44
C MET A 1 -18.63 -19.52 -20.38
N PRO A 2 -18.31 -18.33 -19.86
CA PRO A 2 -17.89 -17.22 -20.70
C PRO A 2 -16.51 -17.52 -21.32
N THR A 3 -16.33 -17.15 -22.59
CA THR A 3 -15.05 -17.22 -23.30
C THR A 3 -14.48 -15.82 -23.50
N ALA A 4 -13.17 -15.71 -23.46
CA ALA A 4 -12.46 -14.46 -23.71
C ALA A 4 -11.24 -14.69 -24.60
N LYS A 5 -11.01 -13.75 -25.51
CA LYS A 5 -9.88 -13.80 -26.44
C LYS A 5 -8.58 -13.38 -25.76
N VAL A 6 -7.51 -14.12 -26.03
CA VAL A 6 -6.16 -13.81 -25.58
C VAL A 6 -5.42 -13.06 -26.67
N ARG A 7 -4.85 -11.92 -26.31
CA ARG A 7 -4.06 -11.06 -27.20
C ARG A 7 -2.59 -11.05 -26.80
N ASN A 8 -1.73 -10.82 -27.78
CA ASN A 8 -0.33 -10.48 -27.53
C ASN A 8 -0.15 -8.97 -27.30
N LEU A 9 1.08 -8.56 -26.99
CA LEU A 9 1.44 -7.14 -26.82
C LEU A 9 1.33 -6.31 -28.12
N GLU A 10 1.31 -6.98 -29.28
CA GLU A 10 1.10 -6.38 -30.61
C GLU A 10 -0.40 -6.30 -31.01
N ASN A 11 -1.32 -6.61 -30.08
CA ASN A 11 -2.77 -6.64 -30.30
C ASN A 11 -3.27 -7.73 -31.30
N LYS A 12 -2.47 -8.77 -31.54
CA LYS A 12 -2.86 -9.95 -32.32
C LYS A 12 -3.51 -11.00 -31.42
N GLU A 13 -4.56 -11.65 -31.92
CA GLU A 13 -5.24 -12.75 -31.22
C GLU A 13 -4.39 -14.03 -31.32
N ILE A 14 -3.96 -14.58 -30.18
CA ILE A 14 -3.18 -15.83 -30.12
C ILE A 14 -4.11 -17.04 -29.91
N GLY A 15 -5.21 -16.85 -29.17
CA GLY A 15 -6.15 -17.92 -28.87
C GLY A 15 -7.34 -17.47 -28.03
N GLU A 16 -8.12 -18.44 -27.55
CA GLU A 16 -9.27 -18.21 -26.67
C GLU A 16 -9.09 -18.98 -25.36
N VAL A 17 -9.51 -18.37 -24.25
CA VAL A 17 -9.49 -18.98 -22.91
C VAL A 17 -10.91 -19.07 -22.38
N THR A 18 -11.23 -20.24 -21.84
CA THR A 18 -12.49 -20.49 -21.12
C THR A 18 -12.36 -19.97 -19.69
N LEU A 19 -13.30 -19.10 -19.28
CA LEU A 19 -13.33 -18.50 -17.96
C LEU A 19 -14.27 -19.26 -17.03
N SER A 20 -13.91 -19.33 -15.74
CA SER A 20 -14.74 -19.95 -14.72
C SER A 20 -16.05 -19.17 -14.54
N ASP A 21 -17.17 -19.86 -14.70
CA ASP A 21 -18.51 -19.30 -14.55
C ASP A 21 -18.77 -18.79 -13.12
N ALA A 22 -18.14 -19.42 -12.12
CA ALA A 22 -18.27 -19.03 -10.73
C ALA A 22 -17.64 -17.67 -10.40
N VAL A 23 -16.69 -17.19 -11.22
CA VAL A 23 -15.95 -15.94 -10.99
C VAL A 23 -16.39 -14.85 -11.97
N PHE A 24 -16.58 -15.22 -13.25
CA PHE A 24 -16.88 -14.29 -14.34
C PHE A 24 -18.31 -14.39 -14.90
N GLY A 25 -19.11 -15.34 -14.43
CA GLY A 25 -20.50 -15.56 -14.83
C GLY A 25 -21.54 -15.13 -13.78
N VAL A 26 -21.12 -14.42 -12.72
CA VAL A 26 -22.02 -14.04 -11.61
C VAL A 26 -22.90 -12.87 -12.02
N GLU A 27 -24.16 -12.89 -11.60
CA GLU A 27 -25.11 -11.78 -11.77
C GLU A 27 -24.64 -10.47 -11.12
N LEU A 28 -25.06 -9.35 -11.71
CA LEU A 28 -24.74 -8.03 -11.21
C LEU A 28 -25.47 -7.78 -9.88
N ASN A 29 -24.71 -7.44 -8.84
CA ASN A 29 -25.25 -7.00 -7.55
C ASN A 29 -24.69 -5.61 -7.21
N GLU A 30 -25.40 -4.59 -7.69
CA GLU A 30 -25.02 -3.18 -7.51
C GLU A 30 -24.92 -2.78 -6.04
N SER A 31 -25.84 -3.26 -5.20
CA SER A 31 -25.89 -2.95 -3.77
C SER A 31 -24.63 -3.44 -3.05
N LEU A 32 -24.18 -4.66 -3.37
CA LEU A 32 -22.98 -5.27 -2.82
C LEU A 32 -21.72 -4.52 -3.27
N ILE A 33 -21.65 -4.18 -4.56
CA ILE A 33 -20.55 -3.39 -5.14
C ILE A 33 -20.46 -2.02 -4.46
N HIS A 34 -21.57 -1.29 -4.37
CA HIS A 34 -21.64 0.02 -3.73
C HIS A 34 -21.24 -0.04 -2.25
N ALA A 35 -21.70 -1.05 -1.50
CA ALA A 35 -21.30 -1.24 -0.11
C ALA A 35 -19.79 -1.49 0.04
N ALA A 36 -19.20 -2.28 -0.87
CA ALA A 36 -17.76 -2.56 -0.88
C ALA A 36 -16.93 -1.31 -1.24
N VAL A 37 -17.41 -0.49 -2.18
CA VAL A 37 -16.77 0.79 -2.55
C VAL A 37 -16.82 1.78 -1.39
N ARG A 38 -17.98 1.94 -0.72
CA ARG A 38 -18.08 2.78 0.48
C ARG A 38 -17.15 2.31 1.57
N ASN A 39 -17.02 1.00 1.77
CA ASN A 39 -16.11 0.44 2.76
C ASN A 39 -14.66 0.79 2.44
N TYR A 40 -14.24 0.61 1.19
CA TYR A 40 -12.89 0.97 0.74
C TYR A 40 -12.59 2.47 0.95
N LEU A 41 -13.52 3.34 0.56
CA LEU A 41 -13.35 4.79 0.69
C LEU A 41 -13.34 5.25 2.14
N ALA A 42 -14.19 4.66 3.00
CA ALA A 42 -14.22 4.97 4.43
C ALA A 42 -12.92 4.56 5.12
N ASN A 43 -12.39 3.37 4.81
CA ASN A 43 -11.12 2.88 5.37
C ASN A 43 -9.91 3.70 4.90
N ARG A 44 -9.98 4.34 3.72
CA ARG A 44 -8.92 5.23 3.21
C ARG A 44 -8.92 6.60 3.90
N ARG A 45 -9.97 6.96 4.63
CA ARG A 45 -10.12 8.27 5.26
C ARG A 45 -9.33 8.34 6.56
N GLN A 46 -8.38 9.27 6.65
CA GLN A 46 -7.49 9.42 7.80
C GLN A 46 -8.16 9.97 9.08
N GLY A 47 -9.20 10.80 8.94
CA GLY A 47 -9.96 11.31 10.09
C GLY A 47 -9.23 12.30 11.02
N THR A 48 -8.20 13.01 10.54
CA THR A 48 -7.34 13.92 11.33
C THR A 48 -7.90 15.31 11.61
N SER A 49 -9.19 15.54 11.36
CA SER A 49 -9.83 16.83 11.60
C SER A 49 -10.12 17.05 13.09
N ALA A 50 -9.63 18.13 13.67
CA ALA A 50 -9.83 18.48 15.07
C ALA A 50 -10.16 19.96 15.26
N THR A 51 -10.98 20.26 16.27
CA THR A 51 -11.25 21.62 16.75
C THR A 51 -11.00 21.72 18.25
N LYS A 52 -10.62 22.91 18.71
CA LYS A 52 -10.42 23.16 20.14
C LYS A 52 -11.77 23.41 20.80
N THR A 53 -12.13 22.53 21.72
CA THR A 53 -13.27 22.76 22.62
C THR A 53 -12.93 23.88 23.60
N ARG A 54 -13.93 24.40 24.32
CA ARG A 54 -13.74 25.42 25.36
C ARG A 54 -12.60 25.11 26.34
N GLY A 55 -12.39 23.83 26.68
CA GLY A 55 -11.33 23.39 27.58
C GLY A 55 -9.93 23.48 26.96
N ASN A 56 -9.83 23.26 25.66
CA ASN A 56 -8.57 23.18 24.91
C ASN A 56 -8.12 24.53 24.34
N VAL A 57 -8.98 25.55 24.35
CA VAL A 57 -8.62 26.92 23.96
C VAL A 57 -7.80 27.60 25.07
N SER A 58 -6.73 28.29 24.67
CA SER A 58 -5.92 29.10 25.58
C SER A 58 -6.68 30.35 26.02
N GLY A 59 -6.65 30.66 27.32
CA GLY A 59 -7.31 31.85 27.85
C GLY A 59 -7.48 31.79 29.36
N SER A 60 -7.86 32.93 29.95
CA SER A 60 -8.02 33.02 31.40
C SER A 60 -9.18 32.15 31.91
N GLY A 61 -8.94 31.40 33.00
CA GLY A 61 -9.96 30.71 33.78
C GLY A 61 -10.66 31.61 34.80
N ARG A 62 -10.20 32.86 34.96
CA ARG A 62 -10.79 33.82 35.90
C ARG A 62 -12.11 34.35 35.35
N LYS A 63 -13.11 34.46 36.23
CA LYS A 63 -14.38 35.11 35.91
C LYS A 63 -14.15 36.58 35.61
N LEU A 64 -14.72 37.08 34.50
CA LEU A 64 -14.43 38.44 34.02
C LEU A 64 -15.03 39.53 34.94
N TRP A 65 -16.21 39.29 35.52
CA TRP A 65 -16.85 40.20 36.48
C TRP A 65 -17.75 39.47 37.49
N LYS A 66 -18.18 40.18 38.54
CA LYS A 66 -19.09 39.68 39.58
C LYS A 66 -20.43 39.22 38.98
N GLN A 67 -21.13 38.31 39.65
CA GLN A 67 -22.37 37.71 39.11
C GLN A 67 -23.52 38.70 38.94
N LYS A 68 -23.56 39.76 39.76
CA LYS A 68 -24.57 40.81 39.78
C LYS A 68 -23.89 42.17 40.03
N GLY A 69 -24.62 43.26 39.77
CA GLY A 69 -24.19 44.63 40.10
C GLY A 69 -23.39 45.35 39.01
N THR A 70 -23.20 44.76 37.83
CA THR A 70 -22.37 45.34 36.74
C THR A 70 -23.16 45.80 35.50
N GLY A 71 -24.48 45.59 35.45
CA GLY A 71 -25.33 45.92 34.28
C GLY A 71 -25.10 45.07 33.01
N ARG A 72 -23.97 44.35 32.93
CA ARG A 72 -23.60 43.45 31.83
C ARG A 72 -24.25 42.07 31.94
N ALA A 73 -24.35 41.37 30.81
CA ALA A 73 -24.77 39.96 30.76
C ALA A 73 -23.89 39.07 31.67
N ARG A 74 -24.46 37.98 32.21
CA ARG A 74 -23.73 37.07 33.11
C ARG A 74 -22.80 36.16 32.32
N ILE A 75 -21.50 36.17 32.65
CA ILE A 75 -20.49 35.41 31.90
C ILE A 75 -19.53 34.73 32.87
N ALA A 76 -19.22 33.47 32.56
CA ALA A 76 -18.32 32.65 33.35
C ALA A 76 -16.87 32.69 32.85
N SER A 77 -16.66 32.69 31.53
CA SER A 77 -15.32 32.61 30.93
C SER A 77 -15.29 33.25 29.53
N ILE A 78 -14.15 33.84 29.17
CA ILE A 78 -13.88 34.37 27.83
C ILE A 78 -13.73 33.27 26.77
N ARG A 79 -13.45 32.02 27.18
CA ARG A 79 -13.32 30.86 26.29
C ARG A 79 -14.69 30.29 25.84
N SER A 80 -15.78 30.95 26.21
CA SER A 80 -17.13 30.55 25.84
C SER A 80 -17.32 30.61 24.32
N PRO A 81 -18.03 29.65 23.70
CA PRO A 81 -18.32 29.65 22.27
C PRO A 81 -19.03 30.92 21.76
N LEU A 82 -19.73 31.64 22.64
CA LEU A 82 -20.40 32.90 22.31
C LEU A 82 -19.42 34.04 22.00
N TRP A 83 -18.16 33.92 22.42
CA TRP A 83 -17.14 34.95 22.25
C TRP A 83 -16.29 34.68 21.02
N LYS A 84 -15.83 35.76 20.38
CA LYS A 84 -14.79 35.70 19.34
C LYS A 84 -13.51 35.11 19.97
N GLY A 85 -12.95 34.08 19.33
CA GLY A 85 -11.80 33.33 19.86
C GLY A 85 -12.14 32.31 20.96
N GLY A 86 -13.43 32.11 21.26
CA GLY A 86 -13.91 31.03 22.13
C GLY A 86 -13.80 29.64 21.49
N GLY A 87 -14.04 28.60 22.28
CA GLY A 87 -13.99 27.22 21.79
C GLY A 87 -15.25 26.80 21.02
N THR A 88 -15.10 25.84 20.10
CA THR A 88 -16.22 25.25 19.35
C THR A 88 -16.91 24.16 20.19
N VAL A 89 -18.25 24.11 20.18
CA VAL A 89 -19.01 23.11 20.97
C VAL A 89 -19.03 21.74 20.29
N HIS A 90 -19.58 21.67 19.07
CA HIS A 90 -19.70 20.43 18.29
C HIS A 90 -18.91 20.53 16.98
N GLY A 91 -17.61 20.80 17.11
CA GLY A 91 -16.70 20.77 15.97
C GLY A 91 -16.18 19.35 15.69
N PRO A 92 -15.55 19.13 14.54
CA PRO A 92 -14.94 17.84 14.23
C PRO A 92 -13.89 17.47 15.27
N GLN A 93 -13.86 16.20 15.61
CA GLN A 93 -12.83 15.57 16.44
C GLN A 93 -12.20 14.41 15.67
N PRO A 94 -10.92 14.08 15.93
CA PRO A 94 -10.27 12.95 15.31
C PRO A 94 -11.04 11.68 15.61
N ARG A 95 -11.36 10.92 14.55
CA ARG A 95 -12.04 9.62 14.69
C ARG A 95 -11.65 8.70 13.56
N ASP A 96 -11.66 7.41 13.86
CA ASP A 96 -11.56 6.39 12.83
C ASP A 96 -12.90 6.28 12.08
N TRP A 97 -12.82 6.25 10.76
CA TRP A 97 -13.96 6.06 9.85
C TRP A 97 -14.03 4.63 9.33
N SER A 98 -13.02 3.81 9.62
CA SER A 98 -12.93 2.45 9.14
C SER A 98 -14.04 1.58 9.72
N TYR A 99 -14.52 0.64 8.92
CA TYR A 99 -15.43 -0.41 9.38
C TYR A 99 -15.10 -1.72 8.65
N LYS A 100 -15.41 -2.86 9.27
CA LYS A 100 -15.10 -4.17 8.70
C LYS A 100 -16.28 -4.69 7.87
N MET A 101 -15.97 -5.22 6.69
CA MET A 101 -16.92 -5.91 5.82
C MET A 101 -16.58 -7.42 5.77
N PRO A 102 -17.57 -8.33 5.82
CA PRO A 102 -17.32 -9.77 5.73
C PRO A 102 -16.52 -10.16 4.49
N LYS A 103 -15.60 -11.13 4.62
CA LYS A 103 -14.74 -11.60 3.52
C LYS A 103 -15.55 -12.06 2.30
N LYS A 104 -16.62 -12.83 2.52
CA LYS A 104 -17.52 -13.34 1.48
C LYS A 104 -18.18 -12.21 0.69
N MET A 105 -18.64 -11.16 1.38
CA MET A 105 -19.26 -10.00 0.72
C MET A 105 -18.24 -9.24 -0.14
N ARG A 106 -16.99 -9.08 0.33
CA ARG A 106 -15.93 -8.42 -0.46
C ARG A 106 -15.56 -9.20 -1.72
N ARG A 107 -15.40 -10.53 -1.60
CA ARG A 107 -15.12 -11.41 -2.74
C ARG A 107 -16.31 -11.47 -3.71
N GLY A 108 -17.53 -11.57 -3.20
CA GLY A 108 -18.75 -11.50 -4.01
C GLY A 108 -18.85 -10.19 -4.82
N ALA A 109 -18.48 -9.05 -4.22
CA ALA A 109 -18.43 -7.77 -4.92
C ALA A 109 -17.42 -7.79 -6.08
N LEU A 110 -16.22 -8.36 -5.85
CA LEU A 110 -15.20 -8.50 -6.89
C LEU A 110 -15.65 -9.39 -8.04
N ARG A 111 -16.25 -10.56 -7.74
CA ARG A 111 -16.78 -11.47 -8.78
C ARG A 111 -17.86 -10.79 -9.62
N SER A 112 -18.81 -10.12 -8.98
CA SER A 112 -19.90 -9.41 -9.66
C SER A 112 -19.35 -8.30 -10.57
N ALA A 113 -18.36 -7.53 -10.08
CA ALA A 113 -17.76 -6.47 -10.88
C ALA A 113 -16.87 -6.99 -12.02
N LEU A 114 -16.14 -8.09 -11.83
CA LEU A 114 -15.36 -8.74 -12.90
C LEU A 114 -16.25 -9.33 -13.98
N SER A 115 -17.36 -9.97 -13.57
CA SER A 115 -18.37 -10.51 -14.49
C SER A 115 -18.95 -9.40 -15.36
N GLU A 116 -19.20 -8.22 -14.78
CA GLU A 116 -19.75 -7.10 -15.55
C GLU A 116 -18.74 -6.47 -16.50
N ARG A 117 -17.46 -6.36 -16.10
CA ARG A 117 -16.38 -5.93 -17.02
C ARG A 117 -16.23 -6.84 -18.23
N LEU A 118 -16.51 -8.12 -18.06
CA LEU A 118 -16.50 -9.07 -19.16
C LEU A 118 -17.70 -8.87 -20.10
N ARG A 119 -18.91 -8.70 -19.57
CA ARG A 119 -20.13 -8.44 -20.36
C ARG A 119 -20.04 -7.13 -21.15
N GLU A 120 -19.43 -6.09 -20.58
CA GLU A 120 -19.16 -4.81 -21.26
C GLU A 120 -18.09 -4.91 -22.36
N GLY A 121 -17.34 -6.02 -22.46
CA GLY A 121 -16.19 -6.13 -23.37
C GLY A 121 -15.00 -5.25 -22.97
N ASN A 122 -14.91 -4.90 -21.68
CA ASN A 122 -13.85 -4.05 -21.13
C ASN A 122 -12.68 -4.84 -20.54
N LEU A 123 -12.79 -6.16 -20.50
CA LEU A 123 -11.76 -7.10 -20.07
C LEU A 123 -10.96 -7.60 -21.29
N ILE A 124 -9.64 -7.42 -21.25
CA ILE A 124 -8.69 -7.90 -22.25
C ILE A 124 -7.73 -8.87 -21.56
N ILE A 125 -7.59 -10.07 -22.09
CA ILE A 125 -6.61 -11.04 -21.59
C ILE A 125 -5.35 -10.92 -22.44
N ILE A 126 -4.21 -10.74 -21.77
CA ILE A 126 -2.89 -10.75 -22.39
C ILE A 126 -2.18 -12.04 -21.99
N ASP A 127 -1.41 -12.60 -22.92
CA ASP A 127 -0.61 -13.79 -22.64
C ASP A 127 0.44 -13.48 -21.55
N GLU A 128 1.42 -12.63 -21.88
CA GLU A 128 2.48 -12.20 -20.96
C GLU A 128 2.87 -10.73 -21.17
N PHE A 129 3.29 -10.06 -20.09
CA PHE A 129 3.78 -8.68 -20.10
C PHE A 129 5.31 -8.61 -20.06
N ILE A 130 6.00 -9.12 -21.07
CA ILE A 130 7.48 -9.06 -21.09
C ILE A 130 7.95 -7.65 -21.45
N ILE A 131 8.74 -7.04 -20.56
CA ILE A 131 9.42 -5.76 -20.78
C ILE A 131 10.91 -5.93 -20.44
N ASP A 132 11.75 -5.91 -21.47
CA ASP A 132 13.21 -6.13 -21.32
C ASP A 132 13.92 -4.98 -20.59
N ASN A 133 13.44 -3.74 -20.80
CA ASN A 133 14.05 -2.56 -20.22
C ASN A 133 12.96 -1.70 -19.56
N PRO A 134 13.10 -1.28 -18.28
CA PRO A 134 12.09 -0.53 -17.53
C PRO A 134 11.95 0.93 -18.01
N LYS A 135 11.68 1.14 -19.30
CA LYS A 135 11.49 2.44 -19.95
C LYS A 135 10.00 2.71 -20.14
N THR A 136 9.55 3.83 -19.59
CA THR A 136 8.18 4.34 -19.73
C THR A 136 7.76 4.49 -21.19
N LYS A 137 8.68 4.88 -22.09
CA LYS A 137 8.41 5.01 -23.52
C LYS A 137 8.00 3.68 -24.17
N GLY A 138 8.67 2.57 -23.82
CA GLY A 138 8.30 1.25 -24.33
C GLY A 138 6.91 0.83 -23.87
N PHE A 139 6.59 1.09 -22.61
CA PHE A 139 5.26 0.83 -22.05
C PHE A 139 4.15 1.70 -22.69
N ILE A 140 4.42 2.97 -22.97
CA ILE A 140 3.45 3.84 -23.68
C ILE A 140 3.20 3.33 -25.10
N ASN A 141 4.22 2.82 -25.79
CA ASN A 141 4.05 2.22 -27.11
C ASN A 141 3.12 1.00 -27.04
N ILE A 142 3.32 0.09 -26.06
CA ILE A 142 2.44 -1.07 -25.84
C ILE A 142 0.99 -0.62 -25.61
N LEU A 143 0.77 0.37 -24.74
CA LEU A 143 -0.58 0.91 -24.49
C LEU A 143 -1.20 1.54 -25.73
N SER A 144 -0.40 2.15 -26.61
CA SER A 144 -0.86 2.71 -27.87
C SER A 144 -1.22 1.62 -28.88
N THR A 145 -0.42 0.56 -28.98
CA THR A 145 -0.69 -0.61 -29.83
C THR A 145 -1.97 -1.34 -29.43
N LEU A 146 -2.27 -1.39 -28.14
CA LEU A 146 -3.51 -1.96 -27.60
C LEU A 146 -4.73 -1.02 -27.71
N GLU A 147 -4.57 0.14 -28.35
CA GLU A 147 -5.62 1.16 -28.54
C GLU A 147 -6.16 1.75 -27.21
N LEU A 148 -5.36 1.66 -26.14
CA LEU A 148 -5.72 2.16 -24.81
C LEU A 148 -5.19 3.58 -24.57
N ALA A 149 -4.22 4.01 -25.36
CA ALA A 149 -3.64 5.34 -25.32
C ALA A 149 -3.58 5.94 -26.73
N ASP A 150 -4.49 6.86 -27.02
CA ASP A 150 -4.36 7.77 -28.15
C ASP A 150 -3.58 9.03 -27.75
N ASN A 151 -2.94 9.66 -28.74
CA ASN A 151 -2.16 10.91 -28.60
C ASN A 151 -2.90 12.06 -27.88
N LYS A 152 -4.23 12.02 -27.78
CA LYS A 152 -5.06 13.01 -27.06
C LYS A 152 -5.87 12.45 -25.89
N LYS A 153 -6.08 11.14 -25.79
CA LYS A 153 -6.93 10.53 -24.75
C LYS A 153 -6.36 9.20 -24.29
N GLN A 154 -5.69 9.24 -23.14
CA GLN A 154 -5.41 8.02 -22.38
C GLN A 154 -6.68 7.53 -21.71
N THR A 155 -7.09 6.29 -21.99
CA THR A 155 -8.13 5.59 -21.22
C THR A 155 -7.58 5.23 -19.83
N LYS A 156 -8.47 5.08 -18.85
CA LYS A 156 -8.03 4.63 -17.51
C LYS A 156 -7.91 3.12 -17.53
N THR A 157 -6.73 2.62 -17.22
CA THR A 157 -6.40 1.22 -17.44
C THR A 157 -5.89 0.58 -16.15
N LEU A 158 -6.52 -0.52 -15.74
CA LEU A 158 -6.00 -1.37 -14.67
C LEU A 158 -5.30 -2.56 -15.30
N ILE A 159 -4.04 -2.77 -14.96
CA ILE A 159 -3.27 -3.95 -15.37
C ILE A 159 -3.12 -4.84 -14.15
N VAL A 160 -3.51 -6.09 -14.30
CA VAL A 160 -3.34 -7.14 -13.31
C VAL A 160 -2.32 -8.14 -13.85
N ASP A 161 -1.19 -8.22 -13.17
CA ASP A 161 -0.12 -9.15 -13.49
C ASP A 161 0.26 -9.97 -12.25
N SER A 162 1.08 -11.02 -12.42
CA SER A 162 1.65 -11.75 -11.30
C SER A 162 2.76 -10.93 -10.60
N LEU A 163 3.17 -11.36 -9.40
CA LEU A 163 4.02 -10.58 -8.48
C LEU A 163 5.44 -10.31 -9.01
N ASP A 164 5.87 -11.03 -10.05
CA ASP A 164 7.28 -11.20 -10.37
C ASP A 164 7.86 -10.12 -11.32
N ASN A 165 7.01 -9.28 -11.92
CA ASN A 165 7.43 -8.38 -12.98
C ASN A 165 7.81 -6.97 -12.51
N ALA A 166 9.00 -6.84 -11.91
CA ALA A 166 9.52 -5.55 -11.43
C ALA A 166 9.68 -4.50 -12.55
N ASN A 167 10.07 -4.93 -13.76
CA ASN A 167 10.27 -4.04 -14.90
C ASN A 167 8.98 -3.35 -15.32
N LEU A 168 7.87 -4.11 -15.35
CA LEU A 168 6.54 -3.59 -15.66
C LEU A 168 6.06 -2.56 -14.64
N VAL A 169 6.27 -2.83 -13.34
CA VAL A 169 5.91 -1.90 -12.27
C VAL A 169 6.73 -0.60 -12.37
N LEU A 170 8.04 -0.70 -12.64
CA LEU A 170 8.91 0.48 -12.78
C LEU A 170 8.57 1.31 -14.02
N ALA A 171 8.30 0.66 -15.15
CA ALA A 171 7.96 1.33 -16.41
C ALA A 171 6.59 2.04 -16.36
N SER A 172 5.65 1.54 -15.57
CA SER A 172 4.27 2.04 -15.53
C SER A 172 3.98 3.08 -14.45
N ARG A 173 4.72 3.09 -13.32
CA ARG A 173 4.42 3.93 -12.14
C ARG A 173 4.25 5.43 -12.44
N ASN A 174 4.93 5.94 -13.48
CA ASN A 174 4.85 7.36 -13.87
C ASN A 174 3.65 7.68 -14.79
N VAL A 175 2.93 6.68 -15.29
CA VAL A 175 1.80 6.86 -16.20
C VAL A 175 0.53 7.13 -15.41
N LYS A 176 0.02 8.37 -15.45
CA LYS A 176 -1.03 8.88 -14.53
C LYS A 176 -2.35 8.11 -14.55
N LYS A 177 -2.76 7.55 -15.69
CA LYS A 177 -4.08 6.89 -15.86
C LYS A 177 -4.01 5.37 -15.84
N THR A 178 -2.82 4.83 -15.62
CA THR A 178 -2.60 3.39 -15.58
C THR A 178 -2.20 3.01 -14.17
N LYS A 179 -2.80 1.95 -13.64
CA LYS A 179 -2.41 1.37 -12.36
C LYS A 179 -2.07 -0.10 -12.60
N ILE A 180 -0.97 -0.53 -12.00
CA ILE A 180 -0.60 -1.94 -11.95
C ILE A 180 -0.88 -2.47 -10.55
N THR A 181 -1.51 -3.63 -10.51
CA THR A 181 -1.83 -4.34 -9.27
C THR A 181 -1.62 -5.82 -9.48
N ASN A 182 -1.38 -6.55 -8.40
CA ASN A 182 -1.23 -7.99 -8.47
C ASN A 182 -2.58 -8.66 -8.18
N GLY A 183 -2.74 -9.96 -8.46
CA GLY A 183 -3.99 -10.69 -8.18
C GLY A 183 -4.48 -10.52 -6.73
N TYR A 184 -3.56 -10.56 -5.77
CA TYR A 184 -3.83 -10.34 -4.34
C TYR A 184 -4.18 -8.88 -3.96
N GLY A 185 -3.69 -7.91 -4.73
CA GLY A 185 -3.86 -6.47 -4.49
C GLY A 185 -5.10 -5.88 -5.16
N LEU A 186 -5.90 -6.70 -5.85
CA LEU A 186 -7.06 -6.26 -6.60
C LEU A 186 -8.16 -5.74 -5.67
N ASN A 187 -8.55 -4.47 -5.87
CA ASN A 187 -9.59 -3.82 -5.09
C ASN A 187 -10.81 -3.49 -5.94
N ILE A 188 -11.99 -3.49 -5.32
CA ILE A 188 -13.25 -3.14 -5.98
C ILE A 188 -13.24 -1.71 -6.54
N TYR A 189 -12.61 -0.78 -5.81
CA TYR A 189 -12.53 0.62 -6.23
C TYR A 189 -11.71 0.78 -7.50
N ASP A 190 -10.58 0.08 -7.60
CA ASP A 190 -9.74 0.15 -8.79
C ASP A 190 -10.46 -0.44 -10.00
N LEU A 191 -11.19 -1.55 -9.82
CA LEU A 191 -11.94 -2.19 -10.91
C LEU A 191 -13.01 -1.28 -11.54
N ILE A 192 -13.65 -0.44 -10.71
CA ILE A 192 -14.70 0.49 -11.15
C ILE A 192 -14.09 1.80 -11.66
N TYR A 193 -13.01 2.26 -11.04
CA TYR A 193 -12.36 3.52 -11.40
C TYR A 193 -11.71 3.48 -12.79
N HIS A 194 -11.19 2.32 -13.19
CA HIS A 194 -10.57 2.12 -14.50
C HIS A 194 -11.59 1.60 -15.51
N GLU A 195 -11.52 2.11 -16.74
CA GLU A 195 -12.45 1.81 -17.83
C GLU A 195 -12.10 0.47 -18.49
N LYS A 196 -10.81 0.17 -18.65
CA LYS A 196 -10.31 -1.06 -19.26
C LYS A 196 -9.50 -1.86 -18.25
N LEU A 197 -9.66 -3.17 -18.29
CA LEU A 197 -9.00 -4.13 -17.43
C LEU A 197 -8.16 -5.07 -18.29
N LEU A 198 -6.85 -5.11 -18.04
CA LEU A 198 -5.95 -6.07 -18.65
C LEU A 198 -5.49 -7.06 -17.59
N ILE A 199 -5.58 -8.35 -17.91
CA ILE A 199 -5.19 -9.43 -17.01
C ILE A 199 -4.21 -10.32 -17.77
N SER A 200 -3.04 -10.60 -17.18
CA SER A 200 -2.14 -11.63 -17.73
C SER A 200 -2.72 -13.02 -17.49
N LYS A 201 -2.34 -13.99 -18.34
CA LYS A 201 -2.80 -15.37 -18.18
C LYS A 201 -2.42 -15.95 -16.81
N ALA A 202 -1.21 -15.67 -16.33
CA ALA A 202 -0.78 -16.06 -14.99
C ALA A 202 -1.65 -15.43 -13.89
N ALA A 203 -1.92 -14.13 -13.98
CA ALA A 203 -2.79 -13.46 -13.00
C ALA A 203 -4.24 -13.97 -13.04
N LEU A 204 -4.72 -14.44 -14.19
CA LEU A 204 -6.05 -15.03 -14.32
C LEU A 204 -6.18 -16.33 -13.52
N GLU A 205 -5.17 -17.18 -13.57
CA GLU A 205 -5.13 -18.43 -12.79
C GLU A 205 -5.11 -18.14 -11.29
N GLU A 206 -4.29 -17.17 -10.85
CA GLU A 206 -4.27 -16.71 -9.46
C GLU A 206 -5.64 -16.16 -9.01
N LEU A 207 -6.27 -15.33 -9.85
CA LEU A 207 -7.58 -14.74 -9.54
C LEU A 207 -8.67 -15.81 -9.44
N ASN A 208 -8.66 -16.80 -10.33
CA ASN A 208 -9.58 -17.94 -10.27
C ASN A 208 -9.42 -18.66 -8.92
N HIS A 209 -8.19 -18.98 -8.51
CA HIS A 209 -7.93 -19.65 -7.23
C HIS A 209 -8.33 -18.81 -6.00
N LEU A 210 -8.18 -17.48 -6.07
CA LEU A 210 -8.51 -16.58 -4.96
C LEU A 210 -10.02 -16.33 -4.79
N LEU A 211 -10.76 -16.32 -5.90
CA LEU A 211 -12.17 -15.98 -5.93
C LEU A 211 -13.09 -17.19 -5.97
N ASP A 212 -12.56 -18.40 -6.14
CA ASP A 212 -13.35 -19.64 -6.16
C ASP A 212 -14.22 -19.78 -4.88
N PRO A 213 -15.56 -19.85 -5.02
CA PRO A 213 -16.46 -20.04 -3.88
C PRO A 213 -16.33 -21.41 -3.20
N GLN A 214 -15.80 -22.46 -3.85
CA GLN A 214 -15.72 -23.79 -3.25
C GLN A 214 -14.68 -23.85 -2.13
N ARG A 215 -13.56 -23.13 -2.27
CA ARG A 215 -12.55 -22.96 -1.21
C ARG A 215 -13.12 -22.30 0.05
N GLU A 216 -14.21 -21.53 -0.07
CA GLU A 216 -14.84 -20.87 1.07
C GLU A 216 -15.79 -21.78 1.88
N LYS A 217 -16.18 -22.94 1.32
CA LYS A 217 -17.03 -23.94 1.99
C LYS A 217 -16.20 -25.02 2.68
N GLY A 218 -15.03 -25.36 2.16
CA GLY A 218 -14.11 -26.39 2.69
C GLY A 218 -13.14 -25.91 3.78
N GLY A 219 -13.61 -25.12 4.75
CA GLY A 219 -12.77 -24.66 5.85
C GLY A 219 -12.49 -25.75 6.90
N ALA A 220 -11.71 -26.78 6.56
CA ALA A 220 -10.99 -27.64 7.52
C ALA A 220 -9.85 -28.49 6.92
N GLU A 221 -9.85 -28.85 5.64
CA GLU A 221 -8.89 -29.84 5.13
C GLU A 221 -8.44 -29.48 3.71
N SER A 222 -7.27 -28.83 3.59
CA SER A 222 -6.33 -28.89 2.44
C SER A 222 -5.51 -27.59 2.29
N GLU A 223 -4.61 -27.32 3.24
CA GLU A 223 -3.36 -26.59 2.98
C GLU A 223 -2.23 -27.30 3.74
N ALA A 224 -2.10 -28.60 3.47
CA ALA A 224 -0.84 -29.33 3.52
C ALA A 224 -0.68 -29.91 2.10
N ILE A 225 0.57 -30.01 1.63
CA ILE A 225 1.06 -30.20 0.24
C ILE A 225 1.50 -28.84 -0.35
N GLU A 226 2.77 -28.53 -0.61
CA GLU A 226 4.03 -29.29 -0.57
C GLU A 226 5.17 -28.26 -0.50
N GLU A 227 5.91 -28.22 0.61
CA GLU A 227 7.24 -27.60 0.64
C GLU A 227 8.20 -28.54 -0.11
N MET A 228 8.80 -28.07 -1.20
CA MET A 228 9.95 -28.76 -1.78
C MET A 228 11.10 -28.74 -0.74
N PRO A 229 11.73 -29.89 -0.46
CA PRO A 229 12.62 -30.04 0.69
C PRO A 229 13.94 -29.31 0.48
N ALA A 230 14.30 -28.51 1.48
CA ALA A 230 15.62 -27.92 1.63
C ALA A 230 16.69 -29.02 1.72
N GLU A 231 17.76 -28.89 0.94
CA GLU A 231 18.96 -29.72 1.01
C GLU A 231 19.53 -29.75 2.44
N GLU A 232 19.52 -30.94 3.03
CA GLU A 232 20.21 -31.26 4.28
C GLU A 232 21.74 -31.31 4.03
N LYS A 233 22.48 -30.35 4.61
CA LYS A 233 23.93 -30.53 4.82
C LYS A 233 24.16 -31.48 6.00
N PRO A 234 25.02 -32.50 5.87
CA PRO A 234 25.13 -33.56 6.87
C PRO A 234 25.83 -33.08 8.16
N LYS A 235 25.22 -33.39 9.30
CA LYS A 235 25.79 -33.23 10.65
C LYS A 235 26.95 -34.23 10.85
N ALA A 236 28.16 -33.69 11.00
CA ALA A 236 29.34 -34.46 11.39
C ALA A 236 29.23 -34.99 12.83
N LYS A 237 29.73 -36.22 13.01
CA LYS A 237 29.68 -37.04 14.22
C LYS A 237 30.49 -36.45 15.37
N LYS A 238 29.99 -36.72 16.58
CA LYS A 238 30.63 -36.55 17.89
C LYS A 238 31.86 -37.46 17.96
N GLU A 239 33.05 -36.87 18.12
CA GLU A 239 34.24 -37.59 18.59
C GLU A 239 34.75 -36.97 19.89
N THR A 240 35.11 -37.86 20.79
CA THR A 240 35.51 -37.66 22.18
C THR A 240 36.98 -37.28 22.28
N LYS A 241 37.28 -36.30 23.16
CA LYS A 241 38.65 -35.82 23.49
C LYS A 241 39.53 -36.93 24.10
N PRO A 242 40.84 -36.94 23.78
CA PRO A 242 41.89 -37.20 24.77
C PRO A 242 42.80 -35.97 25.01
N LYS A 243 43.51 -36.03 26.15
CA LYS A 243 44.24 -34.98 26.88
C LYS A 243 45.59 -34.54 26.27
N ALA A 244 45.80 -33.22 26.30
CA ALA A 244 46.97 -32.42 26.76
C ALA A 244 48.43 -32.73 26.34
N LYS A 245 49.08 -31.73 25.70
CA LYS A 245 50.39 -31.10 26.02
C LYS A 245 50.51 -29.78 25.22
N LYS A 246 50.35 -28.62 25.87
CA LYS A 246 51.35 -27.57 26.16
C LYS A 246 52.18 -27.08 24.95
N GLU A 247 51.87 -25.89 24.44
CA GLU A 247 52.81 -24.77 24.25
C GLU A 247 52.08 -23.45 23.99
N GLU A 248 52.78 -22.33 24.15
CA GLU A 248 52.36 -21.04 24.70
C GLU A 248 51.63 -20.10 23.71
N THR A 249 50.74 -19.23 24.22
CA THR A 249 50.82 -17.74 24.09
C THR A 249 49.58 -17.03 24.68
N LYS A 250 49.81 -15.76 25.07
CA LYS A 250 49.12 -14.94 26.08
C LYS A 250 47.65 -14.57 25.78
N VAL A 251 46.84 -14.50 26.84
CA VAL A 251 45.51 -13.88 26.90
C VAL A 251 45.68 -12.42 27.35
N GLU A 252 45.14 -11.46 26.59
CA GLU A 252 44.94 -10.09 27.08
C GLU A 252 43.54 -9.58 26.72
N ALA A 253 42.99 -8.83 27.67
CA ALA A 253 41.58 -8.61 27.91
C ALA A 253 40.96 -7.46 27.10
N THR A 254 39.63 -7.52 26.95
CA THR A 254 38.74 -6.49 26.41
C THR A 254 38.83 -5.16 27.19
N PRO A 255 38.97 -3.99 26.53
CA PRO A 255 38.90 -2.71 27.23
C PRO A 255 37.49 -2.08 27.20
N THR A 256 37.09 -1.65 28.38
CA THR A 256 35.89 -0.91 28.76
C THR A 256 35.85 0.53 28.27
N LYS A 257 34.66 0.97 27.81
CA LYS A 257 33.91 2.25 27.89
C LYS A 257 34.58 3.63 28.16
N LYS A 258 35.88 3.78 28.37
CA LYS A 258 36.57 5.09 28.56
C LYS A 258 37.23 5.63 27.28
N SER A 259 37.53 4.81 26.28
CA SER A 259 38.24 5.22 25.04
C SER A 259 37.38 5.98 24.01
N LYS A 260 36.04 5.92 24.09
CA LYS A 260 35.15 6.66 23.17
C LYS A 260 34.98 8.15 23.53
N LYS A 261 35.46 8.59 24.70
CA LYS A 261 35.30 9.98 25.16
C LYS A 261 36.50 10.88 24.84
N GLU A 262 37.67 10.28 24.57
CA GLU A 262 38.87 11.01 24.12
C GLU A 262 38.89 11.24 22.61
N THR A 263 38.43 10.28 21.80
CA THR A 263 38.35 10.43 20.35
C THR A 263 37.34 11.50 19.91
N ALA A 264 36.23 11.65 20.64
CA ALA A 264 35.23 12.69 20.36
C ALA A 264 35.67 14.12 20.77
N LYS A 265 36.72 14.26 21.59
CA LYS A 265 37.26 15.57 22.00
C LYS A 265 38.33 16.07 21.03
N ALA A 266 39.06 15.17 20.38
CA ALA A 266 40.06 15.49 19.36
C ALA A 266 39.44 15.96 18.02
N GLU A 267 38.33 15.36 17.58
CA GLU A 267 37.64 15.78 16.34
C GLU A 267 36.96 17.16 16.44
N LYS A 268 36.52 17.57 17.64
CA LYS A 268 35.94 18.91 17.82
C LYS A 268 36.97 20.03 17.80
N THR A 269 38.22 19.74 18.20
CA THR A 269 39.33 20.71 18.14
C THR A 269 39.93 20.84 16.74
N SER A 270 39.87 19.82 15.89
CA SER A 270 40.34 19.92 14.50
C SER A 270 39.34 20.68 13.60
N LEU A 271 38.03 20.46 13.79
CA LEU A 271 36.98 21.18 13.06
C LEU A 271 36.89 22.67 13.43
N ALA A 272 37.27 23.05 14.65
CA ALA A 272 37.32 24.45 15.08
C ALA A 272 38.55 25.20 14.54
N LYS A 273 39.67 24.50 14.27
CA LYS A 273 40.85 25.09 13.64
C LYS A 273 40.67 25.29 12.13
N ALA A 274 39.99 24.37 11.45
CA ALA A 274 39.70 24.50 10.01
C ALA A 274 38.76 25.69 9.69
N LYS A 275 37.76 25.95 10.55
CA LYS A 275 36.84 27.09 10.38
C LYS A 275 37.44 28.47 10.67
N ASN A 276 38.56 28.54 11.39
CA ASN A 276 39.24 29.81 11.61
C ASN A 276 40.22 30.15 10.46
N GLN A 277 40.78 29.15 9.78
CA GLN A 277 41.63 29.38 8.60
C GLN A 277 40.81 29.79 7.36
N GLU A 278 39.62 29.22 7.15
CA GLU A 278 38.73 29.66 6.05
C GLU A 278 38.18 31.09 6.22
N ASN A 279 38.17 31.64 7.44
CA ASN A 279 37.71 33.02 7.69
C ASN A 279 38.85 34.06 7.62
N GLU A 280 40.12 33.65 7.68
CA GLU A 280 41.27 34.54 7.44
C GLU A 280 41.63 34.65 5.95
N GLU A 281 41.39 33.61 5.13
CA GLU A 281 41.58 33.67 3.66
C GLU A 281 40.46 34.42 2.91
N ALA A 282 39.36 34.79 3.58
CA ALA A 282 38.26 35.55 2.99
C ALA A 282 38.30 37.07 3.30
N ALA A 283 39.36 37.55 3.99
CA ALA A 283 39.52 38.92 4.43
C ALA A 283 40.82 39.61 3.94
N GLU A 284 41.53 39.00 2.99
CA GLU A 284 42.57 39.61 2.13
C GLU A 284 42.06 39.66 0.67
#